data_AF-A0A9W9RC23-F1
#
_entry.id   AF-A0A9W9RC23-F1
#
_cell.length_a   1.000
_cell.length_b   1.000
_cell.length_c   1.000
_cell.angle_alpha   90.00
_cell.angle_beta   90.00
_cell.angle_gamma   90.00
#
_symmetry.space_group_name_H-M   'P 1'
#
loop_
_entity.id
_entity.type
_entity.pdbx_description
1 polymer ?
#
loop_
_entity_poly.entity_id
_entity_poly.type
_entity_poly.pdbx_seq_one_letter_code
_entity_poly.pdbx_strand_id
1 'polypeptide(L)'
;MDLFSWLPAKLILEILSYTDDITSVDSLTSASPHVSAVLKARPSIAQNLLLAAPSMCHAEIKQLTYSIAIINTSHYRDNASWWQACEMPAQLDGNTSLQMIHIISETQHLASLCLSRMQENLLKTLKKVIPEYQLPRVTPYAEGPISELELERVIIALLHLKRFSSLRRAATKTWHWPALSEQELNSYNAASAVDQQAEMIWTIAAILTDLGLNPSYKRERVPSIRMCTLRCTGRCSHAEARDTPTGIEFGKCKEAQFE
;
A
#
# COMPACT_ATOMS: atom_id res chain seq x y z
N MET A 1 -26.69 17.59 -13.37
CA MET A 1 -26.61 18.96 -12.84
C MET A 1 -25.95 18.90 -11.47
N ASP A 2 -25.03 19.81 -11.17
CA ASP A 2 -24.41 19.90 -9.84
C ASP A 2 -25.36 20.62 -8.87
N LEU A 3 -26.05 19.86 -8.01
CA LEU A 3 -26.97 20.39 -7.01
C LEU A 3 -26.25 21.23 -5.95
N PHE A 4 -24.97 20.98 -5.69
CA PHE A 4 -24.21 21.69 -4.68
C PHE A 4 -23.81 23.09 -5.13
N SER A 5 -23.77 23.36 -6.44
CA SER A 5 -23.41 24.68 -6.98
C SER A 5 -24.29 25.84 -6.48
N TRP A 6 -25.51 25.54 -6.02
CA TRP A 6 -26.47 26.52 -5.49
C TRP A 6 -26.42 26.65 -3.96
N LEU A 7 -25.73 25.73 -3.27
CA LEU A 7 -25.70 25.70 -1.81
C LEU A 7 -24.65 26.68 -1.27
N PRO A 8 -24.98 27.45 -0.22
CA PRO A 8 -24.00 28.22 0.53
C PRO A 8 -22.92 27.31 1.13
N ALA A 9 -21.68 27.81 1.17
CA ALA A 9 -20.54 27.07 1.73
C ALA A 9 -20.80 26.53 3.15
N LYS A 10 -21.54 27.28 3.98
CA LYS A 10 -21.89 26.85 5.35
C LYS A 10 -22.70 25.54 5.36
N LEU A 11 -23.70 25.40 4.49
CA LEU A 11 -24.52 24.18 4.41
C LEU A 11 -23.71 23.00 3.87
N ILE A 12 -22.80 23.25 2.91
CA ILE A 12 -21.91 22.23 2.40
C ILE A 12 -21.00 21.68 3.51
N LEU A 13 -20.41 22.57 4.32
CA LEU A 13 -19.58 22.16 5.45
C LEU A 13 -20.36 21.39 6.51
N GLU A 14 -21.61 21.77 6.74
CA GLU A 14 -22.51 21.04 7.64
C GLU A 14 -22.82 19.64 7.11
N ILE A 15 -23.17 19.51 5.83
CA ILE A 15 -23.35 18.20 5.17
C ILE A 15 -22.09 17.34 5.32
N LEU A 16 -20.92 17.90 4.98
CA LEU A 16 -19.64 17.19 5.08
C LEU A 16 -19.32 16.76 6.51
N SER A 17 -19.69 17.55 7.52
CA SER A 17 -19.47 17.21 8.93
C SER A 17 -20.37 16.07 9.44
N TYR A 18 -21.50 15.84 8.77
CA TYR A 18 -22.38 14.70 9.05
C TYR A 18 -22.03 13.47 8.20
N THR A 19 -21.13 13.60 7.22
CA THR A 19 -20.62 12.46 6.47
C THR A 19 -19.63 11.68 7.32
N ASP A 20 -20.00 10.45 7.64
CA ASP A 20 -19.30 9.51 8.51
C ASP A 20 -18.20 8.70 7.83
N ASP A 21 -18.18 8.68 6.49
CA ASP A 21 -17.22 7.93 5.68
C ASP A 21 -16.44 8.83 4.71
N ILE A 22 -15.12 8.62 4.66
CA ILE A 22 -14.19 9.35 3.80
C ILE A 22 -14.42 9.08 2.31
N THR A 23 -14.92 7.89 1.95
CA THR A 23 -15.27 7.58 0.55
C THR A 23 -16.49 8.37 0.09
N SER A 24 -17.44 8.63 1.00
CA SER A 24 -18.57 9.51 0.73
C SER A 24 -18.14 10.96 0.56
N VAL A 25 -17.20 11.44 1.38
CA VAL A 25 -16.60 12.79 1.23
C VAL A 25 -15.88 12.92 -0.11
N ASP A 26 -15.04 11.94 -0.48
CA ASP A 26 -14.34 11.91 -1.75
C ASP A 26 -15.31 11.92 -2.94
N SER A 27 -16.37 11.11 -2.88
CA SER A 27 -17.44 11.07 -3.89
C SER A 27 -18.11 12.43 -4.07
N LEU A 28 -18.44 13.13 -2.97
CA LEU A 28 -19.03 14.47 -3.02
C LEU A 28 -18.09 15.51 -3.62
N THR A 29 -16.82 15.48 -3.21
CA THR A 29 -15.80 16.42 -3.72
C THR A 29 -15.43 16.16 -5.18
N SER A 30 -15.52 14.91 -5.64
CA SER A 30 -15.33 14.51 -7.03
C SER A 30 -16.54 14.87 -7.90
N ALA A 31 -17.75 14.76 -7.36
CA ALA A 31 -19.00 15.07 -8.08
C ALA A 31 -19.26 16.57 -8.22
N SER A 32 -18.78 17.40 -7.28
CA SER A 32 -18.99 18.86 -7.29
C SER A 32 -17.69 19.64 -7.10
N PRO A 33 -17.24 20.40 -8.12
CA PRO A 33 -16.12 21.33 -8.00
C PRO A 33 -16.33 22.37 -6.89
N HIS A 34 -17.58 22.76 -6.63
CA HIS A 34 -17.91 23.72 -5.58
C HIS A 34 -17.68 23.14 -4.19
N VAL A 35 -18.07 21.87 -3.96
CA VAL A 35 -17.76 21.16 -2.70
C VAL A 35 -16.25 21.04 -2.51
N SER A 36 -15.51 20.67 -3.57
CA SER A 36 -14.04 20.63 -3.54
C SER A 36 -13.43 21.98 -3.16
N ALA A 37 -13.91 23.09 -3.76
CA ALA A 37 -13.42 24.43 -3.47
C ALA A 37 -13.71 24.85 -2.03
N VAL A 38 -14.90 24.56 -1.52
CA VAL A 38 -15.29 24.85 -0.12
C VAL A 38 -14.41 24.09 0.87
N LEU A 39 -14.14 22.80 0.60
CA LEU A 39 -13.30 21.98 1.47
C LEU A 39 -11.83 22.43 1.44
N LYS A 40 -11.30 22.78 0.26
CA LYS A 40 -9.95 23.38 0.12
C LYS A 40 -9.81 24.70 0.88
N ALA A 41 -10.85 25.52 0.89
CA ALA A 41 -10.86 26.78 1.63
C ALA A 41 -10.92 26.60 3.16
N ARG A 42 -11.23 25.39 3.65
CA ARG A 42 -11.40 25.06 5.07
C ARG A 42 -10.59 23.80 5.46
N PRO A 43 -9.25 23.89 5.46
CA PRO A 43 -8.38 22.73 5.73
C PRO A 43 -8.62 22.07 7.09
N SER A 44 -9.02 22.83 8.11
CA SER A 44 -9.32 22.27 9.43
C SER A 44 -10.46 21.25 9.40
N ILE A 45 -11.45 21.44 8.54
CA ILE A 45 -12.58 20.51 8.40
C ILE A 45 -12.12 19.26 7.66
N ALA A 46 -11.35 19.40 6.57
CA ALA A 46 -10.76 18.27 5.86
C ALA A 46 -9.85 17.44 6.79
N GLN A 47 -9.06 18.10 7.63
CA GLN A 47 -8.22 17.45 8.63
C GLN A 47 -9.05 16.72 9.69
N ASN A 48 -10.15 17.30 10.17
CA ASN A 48 -11.06 16.63 11.11
C ASN A 48 -11.70 15.38 10.48
N LEU A 49 -12.10 15.44 9.20
CA LEU A 49 -12.62 14.28 8.46
C LEU A 49 -11.56 13.18 8.34
N LEU A 50 -10.30 13.55 8.04
CA LEU A 50 -9.18 12.61 8.02
C LEU A 50 -8.91 12.00 9.39
N LEU A 51 -9.05 12.75 10.48
CA LEU A 51 -8.85 12.24 11.84
C LEU A 51 -10.00 11.36 12.34
N ALA A 52 -11.21 11.55 11.82
CA ALA A 52 -12.38 10.75 12.16
C ALA A 52 -12.44 9.40 11.42
N ALA A 53 -11.73 9.27 10.29
CA ALA A 53 -11.72 8.04 9.50
C ALA A 53 -10.96 6.90 10.21
N PRO A 54 -11.58 5.72 10.44
CA PRO A 54 -10.94 4.60 11.14
C PRO A 54 -9.62 4.14 10.49
N SER A 55 -9.57 4.12 9.16
CA SER A 55 -8.35 3.74 8.42
C SER A 55 -7.18 4.69 8.66
N MET A 56 -7.44 5.94 9.05
CA MET A 56 -6.43 6.97 9.30
C MET A 56 -5.95 7.00 10.75
N CYS A 57 -6.49 6.15 11.63
CA CYS A 57 -6.00 5.97 13.00
C CYS A 57 -4.56 5.43 13.04
N HIS A 58 -4.16 4.68 12.00
CA HIS A 58 -2.82 4.13 11.90
C HIS A 58 -1.83 5.20 11.43
N ALA A 59 -0.82 5.46 12.26
CA ALA A 59 0.20 6.46 11.98
C ALA A 59 0.92 6.20 10.64
N GLU A 60 1.15 4.93 10.28
CA GLU A 60 1.76 4.56 9.02
C GLU A 60 0.88 4.90 7.82
N ILE A 61 -0.42 4.56 7.85
CA ILE A 61 -1.37 4.89 6.78
C ILE A 61 -1.42 6.41 6.59
N LYS A 62 -1.50 7.16 7.68
CA LYS A 62 -1.51 8.63 7.66
C LYS A 62 -0.25 9.19 7.02
N GLN A 63 0.91 8.68 7.43
CA GLN A 63 2.22 9.10 6.93
C GLN A 63 2.41 8.77 5.45
N LEU A 64 2.03 7.57 5.01
CA LEU A 64 2.10 7.17 3.62
C LEU A 64 1.17 8.01 2.74
N THR A 65 -0.07 8.20 3.18
CA THR A 65 -1.07 9.02 2.48
C THR A 65 -0.59 10.46 2.32
N TYR A 66 -0.04 11.04 3.39
CA TYR A 66 0.58 12.37 3.34
C TYR A 66 1.75 12.41 2.35
N SER A 67 2.68 11.45 2.41
CA SER A 67 3.84 11.41 1.52
C SER A 67 3.44 11.31 0.04
N ILE A 68 2.35 10.61 -0.28
CA ILE A 68 1.80 10.53 -1.64
C ILE A 68 1.14 11.86 -2.02
N ALA A 69 0.38 12.47 -1.10
CA ALA A 69 -0.29 13.74 -1.35
C ALA A 69 0.72 14.84 -1.72
N ILE A 70 1.82 14.96 -0.96
CA ILE A 70 2.86 15.96 -1.24
C ILE A 70 3.64 15.69 -2.54
N ILE A 71 3.72 14.43 -3.00
CA ILE A 71 4.27 14.11 -4.32
C ILE A 71 3.39 14.72 -5.43
N ASN A 72 2.08 14.77 -5.21
CA ASN A 72 1.11 15.26 -6.21
C ASN A 72 0.89 16.78 -6.14
N THR A 73 1.15 17.43 -5.01
CA THR A 73 0.89 18.87 -4.81
C THR A 73 2.14 19.75 -4.87
N SER A 74 3.33 19.17 -4.73
CA SER A 74 4.59 19.92 -4.59
C SER A 74 5.66 19.49 -5.58
N HIS A 75 6.76 20.24 -5.60
CA HIS A 75 7.95 19.95 -6.40
C HIS A 75 9.19 19.94 -5.52
N TYR A 76 9.96 18.85 -5.56
CA TYR A 76 11.19 18.69 -4.78
C TYR A 76 12.39 18.55 -5.71
N ARG A 77 13.53 19.10 -5.28
CA ARG A 77 14.74 19.15 -6.12
C ARG A 77 15.50 17.83 -6.13
N ASP A 78 15.46 17.13 -5.00
CA ASP A 78 16.26 15.94 -4.74
C ASP A 78 15.59 15.06 -3.68
N ASN A 79 16.18 13.89 -3.45
CA ASN A 79 15.71 12.91 -2.49
C ASN A 79 15.71 13.43 -1.04
N ALA A 80 16.73 14.21 -0.65
CA ALA A 80 16.86 14.74 0.71
C ALA A 80 15.77 15.76 1.04
N SER A 81 15.50 16.71 0.13
CA SER A 81 14.44 17.70 0.28
C SER A 81 13.04 17.07 0.34
N TRP A 82 12.82 15.99 -0.42
CA TRP A 82 11.57 15.23 -0.31
C TRP A 82 11.45 14.49 1.03
N TRP A 83 12.51 13.85 1.51
CA TRP A 83 12.51 13.17 2.81
C TRP A 83 12.22 14.11 3.97
N GLN A 84 12.81 15.31 3.95
CA GLN A 84 12.52 16.35 4.94
C GLN A 84 11.06 16.79 4.91
N ALA A 85 10.48 16.93 3.73
CA ALA A 85 9.08 17.31 3.57
C ALA A 85 8.08 16.20 3.92
N CYS A 86 8.54 14.94 4.02
CA CYS A 86 7.71 13.83 4.47
C CYS A 86 7.32 13.97 5.95
N GLU A 87 8.00 14.77 6.76
CA GLU A 87 7.54 15.04 8.12
C GLU A 87 6.20 15.80 8.08
N MET A 88 5.13 15.12 8.51
CA MET A 88 3.80 15.66 8.41
C MET A 88 3.62 16.87 9.36
N PRO A 89 3.22 18.05 8.85
CA PRO A 89 3.02 19.22 9.67
C PRO A 89 1.78 19.08 10.55
N ALA A 90 1.73 19.87 11.62
CA ALA A 90 0.57 19.90 12.53
C ALA A 90 -0.72 20.36 11.83
N GLN A 91 -0.60 21.23 10.83
CA GLN A 91 -1.70 21.74 10.01
C GLN A 91 -1.42 21.45 8.54
N LEU A 92 -2.38 20.83 7.87
CA LEU A 92 -2.33 20.54 6.45
C LEU A 92 -2.97 21.68 5.67
N ASP A 93 -2.43 22.00 4.49
CA ASP A 93 -3.13 22.89 3.57
C ASP A 93 -4.33 22.18 2.93
N GLY A 94 -5.24 22.96 2.34
CA GLY A 94 -6.48 22.43 1.78
C GLY A 94 -6.27 21.50 0.58
N ASN A 95 -5.24 21.74 -0.25
CA ASN A 95 -4.96 20.88 -1.39
C ASN A 95 -4.40 19.54 -0.92
N THR A 96 -3.43 19.56 -0.01
CA THR A 96 -2.87 18.33 0.57
C THR A 96 -3.93 17.54 1.31
N SER A 97 -4.78 18.19 2.11
CA SER A 97 -5.87 17.51 2.83
C SER A 97 -6.85 16.82 1.88
N LEU A 98 -7.27 17.53 0.82
CA LEU A 98 -8.16 16.94 -0.18
C LEU A 98 -7.49 15.79 -0.94
N GLN A 99 -6.21 15.94 -1.30
CA GLN A 99 -5.45 14.86 -1.94
C GLN A 99 -5.34 13.64 -1.02
N MET A 100 -5.13 13.83 0.27
CA MET A 100 -5.10 12.73 1.23
C MET A 100 -6.46 12.01 1.29
N ILE A 101 -7.57 12.75 1.36
CA ILE A 101 -8.94 12.18 1.32
C ILE A 101 -9.14 11.32 0.07
N HIS A 102 -8.74 11.84 -1.09
CA HIS A 102 -8.85 11.13 -2.35
C HIS A 102 -7.98 9.86 -2.38
N ILE A 103 -6.71 9.98 -1.98
CA ILE A 103 -5.78 8.85 -1.95
C ILE A 103 -6.28 7.74 -1.05
N ILE A 104 -6.73 8.05 0.17
CA ILE A 104 -7.19 7.02 1.10
C ILE A 104 -8.51 6.39 0.65
N SER A 105 -9.46 7.19 0.15
CA SER A 105 -10.73 6.70 -0.41
C SER A 105 -10.50 5.71 -1.56
N GLU A 106 -9.70 6.10 -2.56
CA GLU A 106 -9.34 5.22 -3.69
C GLU A 106 -8.66 3.93 -3.21
N THR A 107 -7.77 4.05 -2.22
CA THR A 107 -6.99 2.91 -1.74
C THR A 107 -7.85 1.95 -0.92
N GLN A 108 -8.76 2.45 -0.09
CA GLN A 108 -9.75 1.64 0.63
C GLN A 108 -10.64 0.88 -0.35
N HIS A 109 -11.19 1.59 -1.35
CA HIS A 109 -12.01 0.96 -2.37
C HIS A 109 -11.27 -0.16 -3.10
N LEU A 110 -10.02 0.10 -3.51
CA LEU A 110 -9.18 -0.90 -4.18
C LEU A 110 -8.86 -2.09 -3.26
N ALA A 111 -8.56 -1.84 -1.99
CA ALA A 111 -8.30 -2.88 -1.01
C ALA A 111 -9.53 -3.78 -0.79
N SER A 112 -10.72 -3.19 -0.68
CA SER A 112 -11.98 -3.93 -0.60
C SER A 112 -12.22 -4.80 -1.83
N LEU A 113 -12.02 -4.25 -3.04
CA LEU A 113 -12.13 -5.02 -4.29
C LEU A 113 -11.15 -6.19 -4.35
N CYS A 114 -9.89 -5.97 -3.98
CA CYS A 114 -8.87 -7.01 -3.92
C CYS A 114 -9.30 -8.15 -2.99
N LEU A 115 -9.72 -7.82 -1.76
CA LEU A 115 -10.10 -8.82 -0.76
C LEU A 115 -11.36 -9.58 -1.14
N SER A 116 -12.40 -8.90 -1.64
CA SER A 116 -13.60 -9.57 -2.14
C SER A 116 -13.29 -10.53 -3.28
N ARG A 117 -12.38 -10.17 -4.19
CA ARG A 117 -11.99 -11.05 -5.29
C ARG A 117 -11.15 -12.23 -4.83
N MET A 118 -10.21 -12.02 -3.91
CA MET A 118 -9.45 -13.11 -3.27
C MET A 118 -10.39 -14.11 -2.62
N GLN A 119 -11.39 -13.62 -1.89
CA GLN A 119 -12.40 -14.43 -1.23
C GLN A 119 -13.22 -15.26 -2.24
N GLU A 120 -13.71 -14.63 -3.31
CA GLU A 120 -14.44 -15.32 -4.39
C GLU A 120 -13.59 -16.42 -5.03
N ASN A 121 -12.32 -16.12 -5.34
CA ASN A 121 -11.40 -17.09 -5.94
C ASN A 121 -11.06 -18.24 -4.99
N LEU A 122 -10.90 -17.95 -3.70
CA LEU A 122 -10.72 -18.96 -2.67
C LEU A 122 -11.95 -19.90 -2.63
N LEU A 123 -13.15 -19.34 -2.53
CA LEU A 123 -14.39 -20.13 -2.53
C LEU A 123 -14.55 -20.98 -3.79
N LYS A 124 -14.26 -20.41 -4.95
CA LYS A 124 -14.28 -21.13 -6.23
C LYS A 124 -13.28 -22.29 -6.26
N THR A 125 -12.10 -22.11 -5.65
CA THR A 125 -11.07 -23.14 -5.57
C THR A 125 -11.44 -24.23 -4.57
N LEU A 126 -11.94 -23.86 -3.39
CA LEU A 126 -12.42 -24.79 -2.37
C LEU A 126 -13.52 -25.69 -2.93
N LYS A 127 -14.46 -25.13 -3.69
CA LYS A 127 -15.52 -25.89 -4.38
C LYS A 127 -15.01 -26.93 -5.39
N LYS A 128 -13.79 -26.76 -5.92
CA LYS A 128 -13.18 -27.69 -6.87
C LYS A 128 -12.34 -28.77 -6.20
N VAL A 129 -11.66 -28.41 -5.11
CA VAL A 129 -10.65 -29.27 -4.46
C VAL A 129 -11.25 -30.09 -3.33
N ILE A 130 -12.20 -29.52 -2.58
CA ILE A 130 -12.77 -30.14 -1.40
C ILE A 130 -14.00 -30.96 -1.80
N PRO A 131 -14.10 -32.23 -1.36
CA PRO A 131 -15.30 -33.04 -1.58
C PRO A 131 -16.56 -32.38 -1.01
N GLU A 132 -17.69 -32.52 -1.71
CA GLU A 132 -18.96 -31.84 -1.38
C GLU A 132 -19.41 -32.03 0.08
N TYR A 133 -19.12 -33.19 0.70
CA TYR A 133 -19.48 -33.47 2.09
C TYR A 133 -18.67 -32.68 3.13
N GLN A 134 -17.49 -32.16 2.77
CA GLN A 134 -16.68 -31.31 3.66
C GLN A 134 -16.89 -29.82 3.38
N LEU A 135 -17.46 -29.47 2.22
CA LEU A 135 -17.68 -28.09 1.80
C LEU A 135 -18.47 -27.24 2.81
N PRO A 136 -19.56 -27.74 3.45
CA PRO A 136 -20.30 -26.99 4.46
C PRO A 136 -19.51 -26.69 5.75
N ARG A 137 -18.41 -27.40 5.99
CA ARG A 137 -17.54 -27.15 7.16
C ARG A 137 -16.53 -26.04 6.89
N VAL A 138 -16.13 -25.83 5.63
CA VAL A 138 -15.04 -24.91 5.27
C VAL A 138 -15.57 -23.59 4.69
N THR A 139 -16.71 -23.64 4.01
CA THR A 139 -17.34 -22.45 3.40
C THR A 139 -17.67 -21.33 4.39
N PRO A 140 -18.17 -21.56 5.62
CA PRO A 140 -18.49 -20.46 6.54
C PRO A 140 -17.27 -19.61 6.92
N TYR A 141 -16.07 -20.21 6.97
CA TYR A 141 -14.83 -19.49 7.26
C TYR A 141 -14.36 -18.64 6.07
N ALA A 142 -14.65 -19.09 4.85
CA ALA A 142 -14.28 -18.40 3.63
C ALA A 142 -15.37 -17.42 3.15
N GLU A 143 -16.61 -17.52 3.61
CA GLU A 143 -17.73 -16.60 3.31
C GLU A 143 -17.91 -15.51 4.37
N GLY A 144 -17.11 -15.54 5.45
CA GLY A 144 -17.15 -14.53 6.51
C GLY A 144 -16.85 -13.11 6.02
N PRO A 145 -17.25 -12.07 6.78
CA PRO A 145 -16.88 -10.70 6.45
C PRO A 145 -15.35 -10.54 6.46
N ILE A 146 -14.83 -9.75 5.52
CA ILE A 146 -13.42 -9.36 5.49
C ILE A 146 -13.09 -8.67 6.81
N SER A 147 -12.02 -9.12 7.48
CA SER A 147 -11.62 -8.49 8.73
C SER A 147 -11.02 -7.11 8.49
N GLU A 148 -11.25 -6.19 9.44
CA GLU A 148 -10.69 -4.84 9.38
C GLU A 148 -9.15 -4.87 9.31
N LEU A 149 -8.53 -5.82 10.01
CA LEU A 149 -7.07 -6.03 9.99
C LEU A 149 -6.55 -6.46 8.61
N GLU A 150 -7.28 -7.32 7.88
CA GLU A 150 -6.91 -7.70 6.51
C GLU A 150 -7.03 -6.50 5.57
N LEU A 151 -8.11 -5.72 5.70
CA LEU A 151 -8.31 -4.49 4.93
C LEU A 151 -7.17 -3.50 5.17
N GLU A 152 -6.82 -3.25 6.42
CA GLU A 152 -5.72 -2.37 6.81
C GLU A 152 -4.38 -2.81 6.18
N ARG A 153 -4.04 -4.10 6.28
CA ARG A 153 -2.80 -4.63 5.70
C ARG A 153 -2.73 -4.43 4.19
N VAL A 154 -3.84 -4.66 3.49
CA VAL A 154 -3.91 -4.42 2.04
C VAL A 154 -3.81 -2.93 1.72
N ILE A 155 -4.43 -2.05 2.51
CA ILE A 155 -4.28 -0.60 2.37
C ILE A 155 -2.82 -0.18 2.51
N ILE A 156 -2.12 -0.60 3.56
CA ILE A 156 -0.69 -0.29 3.78
C ILE A 156 0.15 -0.74 2.59
N ALA A 157 -0.07 -1.97 2.12
CA ALA A 157 0.64 -2.53 0.97
C ALA A 157 0.42 -1.69 -0.31
N LEU A 158 -0.83 -1.33 -0.60
CA LEU A 158 -1.19 -0.50 -1.74
C LEU A 158 -0.61 0.92 -1.63
N LEU A 159 -0.59 1.51 -0.44
CA LEU A 159 -0.01 2.83 -0.21
C LEU A 159 1.51 2.82 -0.39
N HIS A 160 2.23 1.80 0.08
CA HIS A 160 3.66 1.66 -0.19
C HIS A 160 3.94 1.59 -1.70
N LEU A 161 3.14 0.81 -2.43
CA LEU A 161 3.24 0.72 -3.89
C LEU A 161 2.94 2.04 -4.59
N LYS A 162 1.87 2.71 -4.19
CA LYS A 162 1.46 3.99 -4.75
C LYS A 162 2.50 5.07 -4.46
N ARG A 163 3.05 5.12 -3.24
CA ARG A 163 4.15 6.02 -2.87
C ARG A 163 5.38 5.77 -3.73
N PHE A 164 5.82 4.52 -3.83
CA PHE A 164 7.00 4.17 -4.61
C PHE A 164 6.84 4.55 -6.09
N SER A 165 5.76 4.11 -6.72
CA SER A 165 5.49 4.38 -8.13
C SER A 165 5.31 5.88 -8.42
N SER A 166 4.61 6.59 -7.53
CA SER A 166 4.40 8.04 -7.66
C SER A 166 5.70 8.81 -7.50
N LEU A 167 6.52 8.47 -6.49
CA LEU A 167 7.81 9.12 -6.25
C LEU A 167 8.76 8.89 -7.43
N ARG A 168 8.87 7.65 -7.90
CA ARG A 168 9.74 7.33 -9.05
C ARG A 168 9.29 8.07 -10.31
N ARG A 169 7.98 8.14 -10.56
CA ARG A 169 7.41 8.90 -11.67
C ARG A 169 7.70 10.40 -11.52
N ALA A 170 7.53 10.95 -10.33
CA ALA A 170 7.77 12.36 -10.06
C ALA A 170 9.25 12.69 -10.24
N ALA A 171 10.15 11.97 -9.57
CA ALA A 171 11.61 12.12 -9.68
C ALA A 171 12.09 12.11 -11.13
N THR A 172 11.69 11.11 -11.92
CA THR A 172 12.21 10.91 -13.29
C THR A 172 11.54 11.81 -14.33
N LYS A 173 10.22 12.01 -14.24
CA LYS A 173 9.42 12.64 -15.31
C LYS A 173 8.95 14.06 -15.02
N THR A 174 8.79 14.42 -13.74
CA THR A 174 8.14 15.69 -13.36
C THR A 174 9.12 16.66 -12.73
N TRP A 175 9.94 16.15 -11.80
CA TRP A 175 10.89 16.94 -11.03
C TRP A 175 12.31 16.92 -11.61
N HIS A 176 12.59 15.92 -12.46
CA HIS A 176 13.89 15.72 -13.12
C HIS A 176 15.05 15.74 -12.11
N TRP A 177 14.98 14.84 -11.14
CA TRP A 177 16.01 14.70 -10.11
C TRP A 177 17.39 14.43 -10.71
N PRO A 178 18.47 14.91 -10.06
CA PRO A 178 19.82 14.54 -10.45
C PRO A 178 20.05 13.04 -10.39
N ALA A 179 20.92 12.52 -11.24
CA ALA A 179 21.25 11.08 -11.32
C ALA A 179 21.70 10.48 -9.97
N LEU A 180 22.38 11.27 -9.13
CA LEU A 180 22.76 10.86 -7.77
C LEU A 180 21.52 10.54 -6.91
N SER A 181 20.51 11.42 -6.91
CA SER A 181 19.27 11.22 -6.17
C SER A 181 18.42 10.09 -6.75
N GLU A 182 18.45 9.88 -8.06
CA GLU A 182 17.83 8.70 -8.68
C GLU A 182 18.56 7.41 -8.27
N GLN A 183 19.88 7.43 -8.17
CA GLN A 183 20.68 6.30 -7.71
C GLN A 183 20.41 6.00 -6.23
N GLU A 184 20.31 7.01 -5.37
CA GLU A 184 19.89 6.85 -3.97
C GLU A 184 18.49 6.24 -3.86
N LEU A 185 17.55 6.72 -4.68
CA LEU A 185 16.21 6.13 -4.76
C LEU A 185 16.28 4.66 -5.19
N ASN A 186 17.11 4.33 -6.18
CA ASN A 186 17.32 2.94 -6.61
C ASN A 186 17.96 2.07 -5.52
N SER A 187 18.92 2.60 -4.77
CA SER A 187 19.56 1.92 -3.63
C SER A 187 18.57 1.71 -2.49
N TYR A 188 17.73 2.71 -2.19
CA TYR A 188 16.63 2.57 -1.26
C TYR A 188 15.65 1.48 -1.71
N ASN A 189 15.33 1.41 -3.00
CA ASN A 189 14.49 0.33 -3.52
C ASN A 189 15.17 -1.02 -3.43
N ALA A 190 16.46 -1.11 -3.69
CA ALA A 190 17.21 -2.36 -3.60
C ALA A 190 17.36 -2.84 -2.14
N ALA A 191 17.43 -1.91 -1.18
CA ALA A 191 17.50 -2.21 0.25
C ALA A 191 16.12 -2.44 0.88
N SER A 192 15.07 -1.79 0.35
CA SER A 192 13.68 -1.90 0.83
C SER A 192 12.87 -2.98 0.09
N ALA A 193 13.39 -3.52 -1.00
CA ALA A 193 12.90 -4.72 -1.66
C ALA A 193 13.82 -5.90 -1.22
N VAL A 194 13.38 -7.15 -1.06
CA VAL A 194 12.38 -7.85 -1.86
C VAL A 194 11.69 -8.99 -1.09
N ASP A 195 12.14 -9.52 0.04
CA ASP A 195 11.68 -10.90 0.38
C ASP A 195 10.28 -11.06 0.99
N GLN A 196 9.73 -10.10 1.74
CA GLN A 196 8.36 -10.23 2.31
C GLN A 196 7.36 -9.23 1.71
N GLN A 197 7.76 -7.98 1.52
CA GLN A 197 6.92 -6.99 0.86
C GLN A 197 6.82 -7.25 -0.64
N ALA A 198 7.86 -7.77 -1.32
CA ALA A 198 7.68 -8.09 -2.73
C ALA A 198 6.75 -9.29 -2.91
N GLU A 199 6.75 -10.32 -2.05
CA GLU A 199 5.71 -11.36 -2.12
C GLU A 199 4.32 -10.74 -1.99
N MET A 200 4.08 -9.90 -0.98
CA MET A 200 2.77 -9.27 -0.77
C MET A 200 2.38 -8.33 -1.93
N ILE A 201 3.35 -7.59 -2.48
CA ILE A 201 3.22 -6.73 -3.66
C ILE A 201 2.98 -7.55 -4.92
N TRP A 202 3.65 -8.68 -5.11
CA TRP A 202 3.49 -9.57 -6.25
C TRP A 202 2.14 -10.27 -6.19
N THR A 203 1.69 -10.66 -4.99
CA THR A 203 0.35 -11.20 -4.77
C THR A 203 -0.71 -10.15 -5.09
N ILE A 204 -0.58 -8.93 -4.57
CA ILE A 204 -1.52 -7.85 -4.85
C ILE A 204 -1.47 -7.44 -6.33
N ALA A 205 -0.29 -7.32 -6.94
CA ALA A 205 -0.14 -7.00 -8.35
C ALA A 205 -0.68 -8.12 -9.26
N ALA A 206 -0.50 -9.39 -8.89
CA ALA A 206 -1.12 -10.52 -9.57
C ALA A 206 -2.65 -10.46 -9.46
N ILE A 207 -3.19 -10.15 -8.28
CA ILE A 207 -4.63 -9.95 -8.07
C ILE A 207 -5.15 -8.77 -8.91
N LEU A 208 -4.45 -7.64 -8.94
CA LEU A 208 -4.81 -6.48 -9.76
C LEU A 208 -4.77 -6.80 -11.26
N THR A 209 -3.79 -7.60 -11.69
CA THR A 209 -3.69 -8.08 -13.07
C THR A 209 -4.84 -9.03 -13.40
N ASP A 210 -5.20 -9.94 -12.49
CA ASP A 210 -6.35 -10.83 -12.60
C ASP A 210 -7.70 -10.09 -12.57
N LEU A 211 -7.72 -8.87 -12.00
CA LEU A 211 -8.84 -7.93 -12.02
C LEU A 211 -8.91 -7.09 -13.31
N GLY A 212 -8.00 -7.28 -14.28
CA GLY A 212 -7.94 -6.51 -15.52
C GLY A 212 -7.43 -5.07 -15.36
N LEU A 213 -7.04 -4.69 -14.14
CA LEU A 213 -6.40 -3.42 -13.82
C LEU A 213 -4.91 -3.59 -14.09
N ASN A 214 -4.51 -3.43 -15.36
CA ASN A 214 -3.15 -3.66 -15.81
C ASN A 214 -2.21 -2.60 -15.19
N PRO A 215 -1.43 -2.91 -14.14
CA PRO A 215 -0.47 -1.96 -13.65
C PRO A 215 0.62 -1.94 -14.72
N SER A 216 0.78 -0.81 -15.42
CA SER A 216 1.71 -0.68 -16.53
C SER A 216 3.16 -0.72 -16.04
N TYR A 217 3.63 -1.88 -15.60
CA TYR A 217 5.03 -2.20 -15.43
C TYR A 217 5.49 -2.79 -16.76
N LYS A 218 5.96 -1.90 -17.65
CA LYS A 218 6.83 -2.35 -18.73
C LYS A 218 8.07 -2.95 -18.08
N ARG A 219 8.10 -4.28 -18.00
CA ARG A 219 9.25 -5.05 -17.53
C ARG A 219 10.21 -5.22 -18.71
N GLU A 220 11.39 -4.63 -18.64
CA GLU A 220 12.53 -5.20 -19.36
C GLU A 220 12.79 -6.59 -18.76
N ARG A 221 12.81 -7.60 -19.64
CA ARG A 221 13.01 -9.00 -19.26
C ARG A 221 14.40 -9.16 -18.67
N VAL A 222 14.49 -9.48 -17.38
CA VAL A 222 15.70 -10.10 -16.82
C VAL A 222 15.64 -11.60 -17.15
N PRO A 223 16.72 -12.22 -17.67
CA PRO A 223 16.72 -13.64 -18.01
C PRO A 223 16.50 -14.52 -16.78
N SER A 224 15.74 -15.59 -16.95
CA SER A 224 15.45 -16.59 -15.93
C SER A 224 16.75 -17.24 -15.41
N ILE A 225 17.05 -17.08 -14.13
CA ILE A 225 18.00 -17.96 -13.44
C ILE A 225 17.23 -19.25 -13.10
N ARG A 226 17.67 -20.37 -13.69
CA ARG A 226 17.21 -21.71 -13.33
C ARG A 226 17.55 -21.97 -11.86
N MET A 227 16.54 -22.09 -11.00
CA MET A 227 16.73 -22.69 -9.68
C MET A 227 16.95 -24.20 -9.86
N CYS A 228 18.20 -24.64 -9.68
CA CYS A 228 18.50 -26.03 -9.38
C CYS A 228 18.00 -26.34 -7.98
N THR A 229 16.95 -27.15 -7.87
CA THR A 229 16.53 -27.76 -6.61
C THR A 229 17.57 -28.79 -6.17
N LEU A 230 18.43 -28.44 -5.21
CA LEU A 230 19.25 -29.39 -4.47
C LEU A 230 18.37 -30.07 -3.41
N ARG A 231 18.05 -31.35 -3.63
CA ARG A 231 17.50 -32.25 -2.62
C ARG A 231 18.58 -32.56 -1.57
N CYS A 232 18.46 -32.00 -0.38
CA CYS A 232 19.11 -32.57 0.80
C CYS A 232 18.23 -33.68 1.38
N THR A 233 18.48 -34.92 0.96
CA THR A 233 18.04 -36.11 1.68
C THR A 233 19.09 -36.45 2.74
N GLY A 234 18.89 -36.02 3.98
CA GLY A 234 19.77 -36.35 5.10
C GLY A 234 18.97 -36.50 6.39
N ARG A 235 18.86 -37.74 6.89
CA ARG A 235 18.21 -38.11 8.16
C ARG A 235 18.84 -37.33 9.32
N CYS A 236 18.02 -36.67 10.13
CA CYS A 236 18.42 -36.24 11.47
C CYS A 236 17.92 -37.28 12.47
N SER A 237 18.86 -38.06 13.02
CA SER A 237 18.66 -38.91 14.18
C SER A 237 19.04 -38.15 15.46
N HIS A 238 18.17 -38.25 16.47
CA HIS A 238 18.34 -37.78 17.84
C HIS A 238 19.66 -38.23 18.48
N ALA A 239 20.29 -37.33 19.26
CA ALA A 239 21.03 -37.68 20.47
C ALA A 239 21.15 -36.45 21.40
N GLU A 240 21.04 -36.72 22.69
CA GLU A 240 20.87 -35.79 23.81
C GLU A 240 22.16 -35.11 24.31
N ALA A 241 21.94 -33.95 24.93
CA ALA A 241 22.67 -33.19 25.95
C ALA A 241 24.07 -33.61 26.42
N ARG A 242 24.96 -32.60 26.55
CA ARG A 242 25.74 -32.32 27.78
C ARG A 242 26.32 -30.90 27.79
N ASP A 243 26.27 -30.30 28.97
CA ASP A 243 26.79 -28.99 29.35
C ASP A 243 28.32 -28.86 29.23
N THR A 244 28.82 -27.72 28.74
CA THR A 244 29.69 -26.78 29.48
C THR A 244 30.14 -25.60 28.59
N PRO A 245 30.54 -24.46 29.21
CA PRO A 245 30.69 -23.17 28.53
C PRO A 245 32.15 -22.86 28.17
N THR A 246 32.37 -22.15 27.06
CA THR A 246 33.37 -21.07 26.83
C THR A 246 33.75 -20.95 25.34
N GLY A 247 33.92 -19.71 24.88
CA GLY A 247 34.77 -19.36 23.73
C GLY A 247 34.22 -19.64 22.33
N ILE A 248 33.58 -18.65 21.70
CA ILE A 248 33.40 -18.64 20.24
C ILE A 248 34.62 -17.95 19.64
N GLU A 249 35.58 -18.76 19.20
CA GLU A 249 36.59 -18.35 18.23
C GLU A 249 35.99 -18.33 16.82
N PHE A 250 36.43 -17.34 16.03
CA PHE A 250 36.10 -17.19 14.61
C PHE A 250 36.70 -18.33 13.77
N GLY A 251 35.85 -19.23 13.30
CA GLY A 251 36.20 -20.27 12.33
C GLY A 251 35.95 -19.84 10.89
N LYS A 252 37.03 -19.66 10.14
CA LYS A 252 37.07 -19.44 8.68
C LYS A 252 36.37 -20.58 7.92
N CYS A 253 35.35 -20.27 7.11
CA CYS A 253 34.90 -21.20 6.06
C CYS A 253 35.68 -20.96 4.78
N LYS A 254 36.35 -22.03 4.34
CA LYS A 254 37.20 -22.14 3.16
C LYS A 254 36.41 -21.98 1.86
N GLU A 255 37.11 -21.40 0.90
CA GLU A 255 36.80 -21.34 -0.53
C GLU A 255 36.33 -22.69 -1.09
N ALA A 256 35.21 -22.67 -1.81
CA ALA A 256 34.86 -23.72 -2.76
C ALA A 256 35.17 -23.19 -4.17
N GLN A 257 36.15 -23.81 -4.81
CA GLN A 257 36.51 -23.60 -6.21
C GLN A 257 35.42 -24.21 -7.11
N PHE A 258 35.09 -23.48 -8.18
CA PHE A 258 34.20 -23.94 -9.25
C PHE A 258 35.04 -24.60 -10.35
N GLU A 259 34.72 -25.85 -10.69
CA GLU A 259 34.86 -26.41 -12.05
C GLU A 259 33.46 -26.64 -12.62
#